data_AF-A0A9E0X323-F1
#
_entry.id   AF-A0A9E0X323-F1
#
_cell.length_a   1.000
_cell.length_b   1.000
_cell.length_c   1.000
_cell.angle_alpha   90.00
_cell.angle_beta   90.00
_cell.angle_gamma   90.00
#
_symmetry.space_group_name_H-M   'P 1'
#
loop_
_entity.id
_entity.type
_entity.pdbx_description
1 polymer ?
#
loop_
_entity_poly.entity_id
_entity_poly.type
_entity_poly.pdbx_seq_one_letter_code
_entity_poly.pdbx_strand_id
1 'polypeptide(L)'
;MRNAPPRSVCLLRLSALGDVTHVLPVVHALRTAWPEVALTWVIGKPEHRLLAELPGVEFIVVDKASGWRGYQRLRRQLGGRRFDALLVMQLALRANVLSTALHADVRVGYDRARAKELHGLFVNRRIPPMTDPHLHVREVLAAFVVPLGLPVAAPTWDFPISAEARTWAAQQLPGEQPTLIVSPCSSHSARNWLPERYAAVGDHAAERGWRVVLCGGRSTMERQMADTIVLAMRHRPLDLTGKDSLPQLPALLERADLVLSPDSGPVHIANAVGTRVLGLYACTDPRRSGPCSDLRWTVDRYDAAARKFLGKPATDLAWGTKIEQPGAMALIEATAVIEAFERCAAAQDGGTTR
;
A
#
# COMPACT_ATOMS: atom_id res chain seq x y z
N MET A 1 -4.44 24.27 26.79
CA MET A 1 -3.82 23.35 27.76
C MET A 1 -2.79 22.51 27.02
N ARG A 2 -1.50 22.70 27.30
CA ARG A 2 -0.44 21.83 26.76
C ARG A 2 -0.56 20.50 27.51
N ASN A 3 -1.22 19.52 26.90
CA ASN A 3 -1.37 18.20 27.52
C ASN A 3 0.00 17.53 27.58
N ALA A 4 0.29 16.91 28.73
CA ALA A 4 1.40 15.99 28.87
C ALA A 4 1.34 14.91 27.76
N PRO A 5 2.50 14.38 27.31
CA PRO A 5 2.53 13.33 26.30
C PRO A 5 1.68 12.13 26.75
N PRO A 6 0.88 11.52 25.84
CA PRO A 6 0.15 10.31 26.18
C PRO A 6 1.12 9.19 26.55
N ARG A 7 0.75 8.38 27.54
CA ARG A 7 1.50 7.17 27.91
C ARG A 7 1.22 6.02 26.95
N SER A 8 0.03 6.00 26.36
CA SER A 8 -0.39 4.92 25.46
C SER A 8 -1.27 5.37 24.30
N VAL A 9 -0.97 4.89 23.10
CA VAL A 9 -1.76 5.15 21.88
C VAL A 9 -2.07 3.84 21.19
N CYS A 10 -3.34 3.62 20.87
CA CYS A 10 -3.79 2.48 20.08
C CYS A 10 -4.09 2.88 18.63
N LEU A 11 -3.64 2.09 17.67
CA LEU A 11 -3.98 2.23 16.26
C LEU A 11 -4.92 1.10 15.83
N LEU A 12 -5.98 1.43 15.10
CA LEU A 12 -6.90 0.46 14.51
C LEU A 12 -6.91 0.59 12.98
N ARG A 13 -6.18 -0.30 12.32
CA ARG A 13 -6.18 -0.45 10.85
C ARG A 13 -6.07 -1.92 10.50
N LEU A 14 -7.18 -2.48 9.99
CA LEU A 14 -7.24 -3.90 9.68
C LEU A 14 -6.83 -4.24 8.25
N SER A 15 -6.91 -3.31 7.28
CA SER A 15 -6.67 -3.56 5.85
C SER A 15 -6.56 -2.25 5.07
N ALA A 16 -6.12 -2.23 3.81
CA ALA A 16 -5.40 -3.30 3.09
C ALA A 16 -3.89 -3.19 3.31
N LEU A 17 -3.09 -4.11 2.73
CA LEU A 17 -1.63 -4.11 2.85
C LEU A 17 -1.02 -2.74 2.52
N GLY A 18 -1.43 -2.12 1.41
CA GLY A 18 -0.93 -0.79 1.02
C GLY A 18 -1.27 0.32 2.01
N ASP A 19 -2.48 0.30 2.59
CA ASP A 19 -2.84 1.30 3.59
C ASP A 19 -2.08 1.11 4.90
N VAL A 20 -1.78 -0.14 5.27
CA VAL A 20 -0.97 -0.46 6.45
C VAL A 20 0.46 0.04 6.27
N THR A 21 1.03 -0.06 5.07
CA THR A 21 2.31 0.59 4.75
C THR A 21 2.25 2.10 4.99
N HIS A 22 1.16 2.77 4.58
CA HIS A 22 0.96 4.21 4.81
C HIS A 22 0.74 4.61 6.28
N VAL A 23 0.56 3.65 7.20
CA VAL A 23 0.48 3.91 8.64
C VAL A 23 1.88 3.93 9.29
N LEU A 24 2.92 3.38 8.64
CA LEU A 24 4.30 3.41 9.18
C LEU A 24 4.79 4.83 9.51
N PRO A 25 4.61 5.85 8.63
CA PRO A 25 4.97 7.23 8.97
C PRO A 25 4.25 7.78 10.21
N VAL A 26 3.02 7.33 10.47
CA VAL A 26 2.26 7.73 11.67
C VAL A 26 2.86 7.12 12.92
N VAL A 27 3.22 5.84 12.88
CA VAL A 27 3.91 5.15 13.98
C VAL A 27 5.24 5.86 14.30
N HIS A 28 6.03 6.16 13.28
CA HIS A 28 7.32 6.83 13.45
C HIS A 28 7.17 8.27 13.95
N ALA A 29 6.18 9.02 13.48
CA ALA A 29 5.89 10.36 13.97
C ALA A 29 5.52 10.35 15.47
N LEU A 30 4.71 9.38 15.91
CA LEU A 30 4.33 9.23 17.32
C LEU A 30 5.55 8.88 18.19
N ARG A 31 6.41 7.95 17.76
CA ARG A 31 7.63 7.56 18.51
C ARG A 31 8.66 8.70 18.55
N THR A 32 8.79 9.44 17.47
CA THR A 32 9.71 10.59 17.41
C THR A 32 9.26 11.69 18.36
N ALA A 33 7.96 11.98 18.40
CA ALA A 33 7.41 12.97 19.30
C ALA A 33 7.43 12.51 20.77
N TRP A 34 7.15 11.23 21.02
CA TRP A 34 7.02 10.65 22.35
C TRP A 34 7.77 9.31 22.44
N PRO A 35 9.08 9.31 22.76
CA PRO A 35 9.89 8.09 22.77
C PRO A 35 9.41 6.98 23.72
N GLU A 36 8.79 7.38 24.84
CA GLU A 36 8.28 6.47 25.89
C GLU A 36 6.82 6.03 25.67
N VAL A 37 6.19 6.41 24.55
CA VAL A 37 4.77 6.08 24.31
C VAL A 37 4.62 4.59 24.01
N ALA A 38 3.73 3.91 24.76
CA ALA A 38 3.35 2.55 24.45
C ALA A 38 2.42 2.53 23.23
N LEU A 39 2.87 1.95 22.12
CA LEU A 39 2.06 1.80 20.91
C LEU A 39 1.47 0.39 20.82
N THR A 40 0.16 0.32 20.66
CA THR A 40 -0.56 -0.93 20.38
C THR A 40 -1.28 -0.84 19.05
N TRP A 41 -1.06 -1.77 18.13
CA TRP A 41 -1.73 -1.78 16.83
C TRP A 41 -2.65 -3.00 16.69
N VAL A 42 -3.95 -2.73 16.64
CA VAL A 42 -4.97 -3.71 16.26
C VAL A 42 -4.99 -3.86 14.74
N ILE A 43 -4.50 -5.00 14.26
CA ILE A 43 -4.14 -5.23 12.85
C ILE A 43 -4.75 -6.54 12.32
N GLY A 44 -4.95 -6.63 11.01
CA GLY A 44 -5.39 -7.88 10.37
C GLY A 44 -4.26 -8.91 10.27
N LYS A 45 -4.61 -10.21 10.18
CA LYS A 45 -3.63 -11.31 10.10
C LYS A 45 -2.64 -11.23 8.92
N PRO A 46 -3.07 -10.97 7.66
CA PRO A 46 -2.12 -10.77 6.56
C PRO A 46 -1.21 -9.56 6.77
N GLU A 47 -1.78 -8.46 7.25
CA GLU A 47 -1.06 -7.21 7.47
C GLU A 47 -0.04 -7.33 8.61
N HIS A 48 -0.35 -8.09 9.67
CA HIS A 48 0.60 -8.43 10.72
C HIS A 48 1.79 -9.21 10.19
N ARG A 49 1.60 -10.17 9.29
CA ARG A 49 2.73 -10.93 8.70
C ARG A 49 3.71 -10.02 7.97
N LEU A 50 3.25 -8.90 7.41
CA LEU A 50 4.11 -7.94 6.72
C LEU A 50 4.91 -7.06 7.69
N LEU A 51 4.36 -6.74 8.87
CA LEU A 51 4.93 -5.77 9.81
C LEU A 51 5.33 -6.36 11.17
N ALA A 52 5.37 -7.69 11.31
CA ALA A 52 5.58 -8.38 12.59
C ALA A 52 6.89 -7.96 13.30
N GLU A 53 7.88 -7.51 12.53
CA GLU A 53 9.20 -7.09 13.02
C GLU A 53 9.31 -5.58 13.27
N LEU A 54 8.21 -4.83 13.17
CA LEU A 54 8.22 -3.39 13.46
C LEU A 54 8.56 -3.15 14.94
N PRO A 55 9.71 -2.50 15.26
CA PRO A 55 10.13 -2.34 16.65
C PRO A 55 9.22 -1.38 17.40
N GLY A 56 9.06 -1.60 18.71
CA GLY A 56 8.35 -0.70 19.61
C GLY A 56 6.83 -0.65 19.42
N VAL A 57 6.25 -1.63 18.72
CA VAL A 57 4.79 -1.75 18.55
C VAL A 57 4.31 -3.11 19.05
N GLU A 58 3.35 -3.09 19.97
CA GLU A 58 2.62 -4.28 20.38
C GLU A 58 1.49 -4.57 19.38
N PHE A 59 1.49 -5.73 18.75
CA PHE A 59 0.44 -6.09 17.80
C PHE A 59 -0.66 -6.94 18.43
N ILE A 60 -1.91 -6.56 18.17
CA ILE A 60 -3.09 -7.38 18.49
C ILE A 60 -3.72 -7.84 17.16
N VAL A 61 -3.55 -9.11 16.85
CA VAL A 61 -3.97 -9.68 15.57
C VAL A 61 -5.44 -10.07 15.59
N VAL A 62 -6.21 -9.51 14.66
CA VAL A 62 -7.62 -9.79 14.47
C VAL A 62 -7.82 -10.58 13.19
N ASP A 63 -8.44 -11.75 13.33
CA ASP A 63 -8.95 -12.49 12.20
C ASP A 63 -10.30 -11.92 11.75
N LYS A 64 -10.32 -11.34 10.56
CA LYS A 64 -11.50 -10.73 9.93
C LYS A 64 -12.61 -11.76 9.67
N ALA A 65 -12.28 -13.04 9.49
CA ALA A 65 -13.25 -14.11 9.23
C ALA A 65 -13.95 -14.59 10.51
N SER A 66 -13.38 -14.28 11.67
CA SER A 66 -13.89 -14.75 12.96
C SER A 66 -15.14 -14.02 13.47
N GLY A 67 -15.61 -12.97 12.77
CA GLY A 67 -16.84 -12.24 13.10
C GLY A 67 -16.93 -11.81 14.58
N TRP A 68 -18.09 -12.07 15.21
CA TRP A 68 -18.33 -11.74 16.62
C TRP A 68 -17.41 -12.48 17.61
N ARG A 69 -16.95 -13.69 17.28
CA ARG A 69 -15.96 -14.41 18.11
C ARG A 69 -14.63 -13.68 18.15
N GLY A 70 -14.25 -13.02 17.05
CA GLY A 70 -13.08 -12.14 16.99
C GLY A 70 -13.22 -10.93 17.92
N TYR A 71 -14.41 -10.32 17.96
CA TYR A 71 -14.73 -9.22 18.88
C TYR A 71 -14.61 -9.64 20.35
N GLN A 72 -15.23 -10.77 20.74
CA GLN A 72 -15.16 -11.27 22.12
C GLN A 72 -13.73 -11.61 22.53
N ARG A 73 -12.95 -12.20 21.62
CA ARG A 73 -11.53 -12.49 21.85
C ARG A 73 -10.73 -11.22 22.08
N LEU A 74 -10.91 -10.21 21.23
CA LEU A 74 -10.25 -8.91 21.38
C LEU A 74 -10.58 -8.30 22.75
N ARG A 75 -11.88 -8.26 23.12
CA ARG A 75 -12.31 -7.71 24.41
C ARG A 75 -11.69 -8.44 25.60
N ARG A 76 -11.59 -9.78 25.54
CA ARG A 76 -10.94 -10.59 26.57
C ARG A 76 -9.43 -10.33 26.64
N GLN A 77 -8.76 -10.29 25.48
CA GLN A 77 -7.32 -10.05 25.39
C GLN A 77 -6.93 -8.67 25.92
N LEU A 78 -7.77 -7.66 25.68
CA LEU A 78 -7.55 -6.31 26.20
C LEU A 78 -7.76 -6.23 27.71
N GLY A 79 -8.56 -7.12 28.32
CA GLY A 79 -8.73 -7.18 29.78
C GLY A 79 -9.19 -5.87 30.43
N GLY A 80 -9.88 -4.99 29.69
CA GLY A 80 -10.27 -3.67 30.19
C GLY A 80 -9.17 -2.59 30.13
N ARG A 81 -8.04 -2.87 29.47
CA ARG A 81 -6.97 -1.90 29.20
C ARG A 81 -7.54 -0.62 28.57
N ARG A 82 -7.11 0.51 29.09
CA ARG A 82 -7.45 1.85 28.58
C ARG A 82 -6.24 2.43 27.87
N PHE A 83 -6.51 3.17 26.81
CA PHE A 83 -5.52 3.95 26.06
C PHE A 83 -5.81 5.43 26.21
N ASP A 84 -4.78 6.28 26.21
CA ASP A 84 -4.98 7.73 26.26
C ASP A 84 -5.58 8.23 24.94
N ALA A 85 -5.15 7.64 23.82
CA ALA A 85 -5.70 7.90 22.50
C ALA A 85 -5.91 6.63 21.67
N LEU A 86 -6.94 6.64 20.83
CA LEU A 86 -7.23 5.63 19.81
C LEU A 86 -7.33 6.30 18.44
N LEU A 87 -6.51 5.86 17.49
CA LEU A 87 -6.56 6.25 16.08
C LEU A 87 -7.42 5.24 15.31
N VAL A 88 -8.68 5.59 15.05
CA VAL A 88 -9.61 4.77 14.27
C VAL A 88 -9.39 5.03 12.78
N MET A 89 -8.34 4.42 12.25
CA MET A 89 -7.85 4.71 10.90
C MET A 89 -8.59 3.90 9.83
N GLN A 90 -9.74 3.26 10.11
CA GLN A 90 -10.50 2.46 9.15
C GLN A 90 -11.97 2.89 9.11
N LEU A 91 -12.52 3.13 7.92
CA LEU A 91 -13.90 3.60 7.76
C LEU A 91 -14.97 2.51 7.91
N ALA A 92 -14.66 1.27 7.57
CA ALA A 92 -15.66 0.19 7.49
C ALA A 92 -16.43 -0.02 8.81
N LEU A 93 -17.76 -0.19 8.76
CA LEU A 93 -18.62 -0.36 9.94
C LEU A 93 -18.11 -1.45 10.89
N ARG A 94 -17.67 -2.58 10.35
CA ARG A 94 -17.08 -3.68 11.14
C ARG A 94 -15.89 -3.25 12.00
N ALA A 95 -15.03 -2.37 11.49
CA ALA A 95 -13.88 -1.85 12.22
C ALA A 95 -14.35 -0.82 13.27
N ASN A 96 -15.33 0.03 12.92
CA ASN A 96 -15.96 0.95 13.86
C ASN A 96 -16.60 0.19 15.05
N VAL A 97 -17.37 -0.88 14.79
CA VAL A 97 -17.94 -1.73 15.84
C VAL A 97 -16.85 -2.40 16.67
N LEU A 98 -15.81 -2.95 16.03
CA LEU A 98 -14.66 -3.54 16.73
C LEU A 98 -13.97 -2.54 17.65
N SER A 99 -13.92 -1.26 17.25
CA SER A 99 -13.30 -0.19 18.03
C SER A 99 -14.00 0.05 19.38
N THR A 100 -15.24 -0.43 19.58
CA THR A 100 -15.95 -0.30 20.86
C THR A 100 -15.39 -1.23 21.95
N ALA A 101 -14.65 -2.27 21.57
CA ALA A 101 -13.89 -3.09 22.51
C ALA A 101 -12.62 -2.39 23.04
N LEU A 102 -12.19 -1.29 22.39
CA LEU A 102 -11.02 -0.50 22.76
C LEU A 102 -11.48 0.71 23.56
N HIS A 103 -11.03 0.82 24.82
CA HIS A 103 -11.38 1.94 25.68
C HIS A 103 -10.34 3.07 25.53
N ALA A 104 -10.77 4.26 25.11
CA ALA A 104 -9.91 5.44 25.04
C ALA A 104 -10.72 6.72 25.20
N ASP A 105 -10.14 7.71 25.89
CA ASP A 105 -10.79 9.00 26.15
C ASP A 105 -10.70 9.92 24.92
N VAL A 106 -9.59 9.86 24.18
CA VAL A 106 -9.44 10.51 22.87
C VAL A 106 -9.59 9.47 21.76
N ARG A 107 -10.55 9.66 20.86
CA ARG A 107 -10.82 8.78 19.72
C ARG A 107 -10.78 9.59 18.44
N VAL A 108 -9.69 9.49 17.71
CA VAL A 108 -9.45 10.24 16.48
C VAL A 108 -9.96 9.46 15.28
N GLY A 109 -10.73 10.13 14.43
CA GLY A 109 -11.26 9.59 13.18
C GLY A 109 -11.09 10.52 11.99
N TYR A 110 -11.63 10.08 10.86
CA TYR A 110 -11.70 10.87 9.63
C TYR A 110 -12.57 12.13 9.80
N ASP A 111 -12.32 13.12 8.95
CA ASP A 111 -13.14 14.32 8.82
C ASP A 111 -14.58 13.97 8.37
N ARG A 112 -15.48 14.95 8.42
CA ARG A 112 -16.90 14.73 8.10
C ARG A 112 -17.15 14.37 6.62
N ALA A 113 -16.36 14.90 5.69
CA ALA A 113 -16.56 14.66 4.26
C ALA A 113 -16.13 13.24 3.86
N ARG A 114 -15.12 12.68 4.54
CA ARG A 114 -14.65 11.30 4.32
C ARG A 114 -15.31 10.25 5.21
N ALA A 115 -15.94 10.67 6.30
CA ALA A 115 -16.63 9.75 7.19
C ALA A 115 -17.77 9.02 6.47
N LYS A 116 -17.70 7.69 6.48
CA LYS A 116 -18.71 6.77 5.94
C LYS A 116 -19.11 5.78 7.03
N GLU A 117 -20.11 4.94 6.80
CA GLU A 117 -20.39 3.77 7.65
C GLU A 117 -20.55 4.13 9.14
N LEU A 118 -21.27 5.23 9.41
CA LEU A 118 -21.52 5.76 10.76
C LEU A 118 -20.26 6.07 11.58
N HIS A 119 -19.10 6.23 10.94
CA HIS A 119 -17.81 6.44 11.60
C HIS A 119 -17.82 7.54 12.67
N GLY A 120 -18.62 8.59 12.45
CA GLY A 120 -18.79 9.67 13.41
C GLY A 120 -19.37 9.31 14.78
N LEU A 121 -20.06 8.17 14.91
CA LEU A 121 -20.59 7.69 16.19
C LEU A 121 -19.50 7.04 17.07
N PHE A 122 -18.35 6.72 16.49
CA PHE A 122 -17.29 5.94 17.14
C PHE A 122 -16.06 6.78 17.47
N VAL A 123 -16.07 8.08 17.18
CA VAL A 123 -14.93 9.00 17.33
C VAL A 123 -15.40 10.33 17.92
N ASN A 124 -14.55 10.97 18.73
CA ASN A 124 -14.85 12.25 19.40
C ASN A 124 -13.88 13.39 19.01
N ARG A 125 -12.83 13.05 18.24
CA ARG A 125 -11.91 13.98 17.58
C ARG A 125 -11.79 13.58 16.11
N ARG A 126 -11.50 14.56 15.26
CA ARG A 126 -11.38 14.37 13.81
C ARG A 126 -10.12 15.02 13.30
N ILE A 127 -9.52 14.40 12.29
CA ILE A 127 -8.49 15.05 11.49
C ILE A 127 -9.04 16.33 10.85
N PRO A 128 -8.17 17.32 10.55
CA PRO A 128 -8.58 18.55 9.88
C PRO A 128 -9.33 18.26 8.56
N PRO A 129 -10.31 19.09 8.17
CA PRO A 129 -10.85 19.04 6.82
C PRO A 129 -9.70 19.28 5.83
N MET A 130 -9.57 18.41 4.84
CA MET A 130 -8.54 18.56 3.82
C MET A 130 -9.25 18.89 2.51
N THR A 131 -9.04 20.13 2.06
CA THR A 131 -9.78 20.78 0.96
C THR A 131 -9.31 20.35 -0.43
N ASP A 132 -8.11 19.78 -0.54
CA ASP A 132 -7.60 19.25 -1.79
C ASP A 132 -8.38 17.98 -2.21
N PRO A 133 -9.13 18.01 -3.32
CA PRO A 133 -9.89 16.86 -3.82
C PRO A 133 -9.01 15.77 -4.42
N HIS A 134 -7.71 16.02 -4.62
CA HIS A 134 -6.74 15.07 -5.20
C HIS A 134 -5.71 14.57 -4.18
N LEU A 135 -5.95 14.86 -2.91
CA LEU A 135 -5.03 14.51 -1.84
C LEU A 135 -4.74 13.00 -1.78
N HIS A 136 -3.45 12.67 -1.68
CA HIS A 136 -2.97 11.31 -1.54
C HIS A 136 -3.43 10.68 -0.21
N VAL A 137 -3.77 9.38 -0.23
CA VAL A 137 -4.28 8.66 0.96
C VAL A 137 -3.29 8.68 2.13
N ARG A 138 -1.97 8.67 1.85
CA ARG A 138 -0.90 8.84 2.84
C ARG A 138 -1.08 10.12 3.66
N GLU A 139 -1.36 11.25 3.02
CA GLU A 139 -1.53 12.55 3.69
C GLU A 139 -2.73 12.53 4.62
N VAL A 140 -3.82 11.88 4.21
CA VAL A 140 -5.00 11.69 5.05
C VAL A 140 -4.66 10.87 6.29
N LEU A 141 -3.89 9.80 6.14
CA LEU A 141 -3.46 8.97 7.26
C LEU A 141 -2.46 9.71 8.17
N ALA A 142 -1.54 10.48 7.59
CA ALA A 142 -0.58 11.31 8.33
C ALA A 142 -1.30 12.35 9.20
N ALA A 143 -2.43 12.90 8.75
CA ALA A 143 -3.21 13.88 9.51
C ALA A 143 -3.80 13.33 10.83
N PHE A 144 -3.78 12.01 11.08
CA PHE A 144 -4.26 11.43 12.35
C PHE A 144 -3.46 11.85 13.58
N VAL A 145 -2.24 12.35 13.41
CA VAL A 145 -1.44 12.88 14.53
C VAL A 145 -1.84 14.30 14.93
N VAL A 146 -2.49 15.05 14.04
CA VAL A 146 -2.84 16.47 14.26
C VAL A 146 -3.77 16.68 15.46
N PRO A 147 -4.85 15.90 15.65
CA PRO A 147 -5.72 16.05 16.82
C PRO A 147 -5.04 15.69 18.14
N LEU A 148 -3.87 15.06 18.10
CA LEU A 148 -3.03 14.79 19.27
C LEU A 148 -2.00 15.91 19.53
N GLY A 149 -2.01 16.98 18.74
CA GLY A 149 -1.12 18.14 18.90
C GLY A 149 0.21 18.03 18.16
N LEU A 150 0.37 17.07 17.27
CA LEU A 150 1.59 16.90 16.47
C LEU A 150 1.42 17.45 15.06
N PRO A 151 2.44 18.10 14.47
CA PRO A 151 2.40 18.48 13.07
C PRO A 151 2.51 17.25 12.16
N VAL A 152 1.99 17.38 10.93
CA VAL A 152 2.29 16.40 9.86
C VAL A 152 3.74 16.62 9.44
N ALA A 153 4.56 15.56 9.52
CA ALA A 153 5.97 15.58 9.15
C ALA A 153 6.20 14.83 7.83
N ALA A 154 7.38 15.01 7.25
CA ALA A 154 7.84 14.18 6.13
C ALA A 154 7.82 12.70 6.53
N PRO A 155 7.44 11.80 5.61
CA PRO A 155 7.27 10.39 5.96
C PRO A 155 8.64 9.71 6.17
N THR A 156 8.81 9.12 7.35
CA THR A 156 9.83 8.09 7.59
C THR A 156 9.18 6.74 7.35
N TRP A 157 9.71 5.94 6.42
CA TRP A 157 9.17 4.60 6.15
C TRP A 157 9.75 3.55 7.10
N ASP A 158 11.10 3.48 7.17
CA ASP A 158 11.87 2.50 7.97
C ASP A 158 11.14 1.15 8.03
N PHE A 159 10.99 0.54 6.85
CA PHE A 159 10.18 -0.64 6.67
C PHE A 159 10.86 -1.83 7.36
N PRO A 160 10.15 -2.61 8.19
CA PRO A 160 10.76 -3.73 8.90
C PRO A 160 11.06 -4.88 7.93
N ILE A 161 12.33 -5.11 7.65
CA ILE A 161 12.81 -6.22 6.79
C ILE A 161 13.87 -7.01 7.54
N SER A 162 13.62 -8.30 7.74
CA SER A 162 14.52 -9.21 8.45
C SER A 162 15.82 -9.48 7.67
N ALA A 163 16.88 -9.83 8.39
CA ALA A 163 18.13 -10.27 7.77
C ALA A 163 17.94 -11.57 6.96
N GLU A 164 17.07 -12.48 7.39
CA GLU A 164 16.77 -13.69 6.61
C GLU A 164 16.03 -13.35 5.31
N ALA A 165 15.10 -12.40 5.34
CA ALA A 165 14.39 -11.95 4.15
C ALA A 165 15.34 -11.32 3.12
N ARG A 166 16.28 -10.48 3.57
CA ARG A 166 17.34 -9.91 2.72
C ARG A 166 18.27 -10.97 2.14
N THR A 167 18.67 -11.94 2.97
CA THR A 167 19.53 -13.07 2.54
C THR A 167 18.83 -13.89 1.46
N TRP A 168 17.55 -14.22 1.66
CA TRP A 168 16.75 -14.94 0.68
C TRP A 168 16.61 -14.15 -0.63
N ALA A 169 16.33 -12.85 -0.55
CA ALA A 169 16.19 -12.00 -1.74
C ALA A 169 17.52 -11.90 -2.52
N ALA A 170 18.67 -11.84 -1.83
CA ALA A 170 20.00 -11.85 -2.46
C ALA A 170 20.29 -13.17 -3.19
N GLN A 171 19.81 -14.30 -2.66
CA GLN A 171 19.92 -15.61 -3.34
C GLN A 171 19.03 -15.69 -4.59
N GLN A 172 17.83 -15.10 -4.56
CA GLN A 172 16.94 -15.08 -5.73
C GLN A 172 17.42 -14.10 -6.81
N LEU A 173 17.97 -12.97 -6.39
CA LEU A 173 18.42 -11.89 -7.28
C LEU A 173 19.93 -11.62 -7.07
N PRO A 174 20.83 -12.54 -7.49
CA PRO A 174 22.26 -12.36 -7.32
C PRO A 174 22.83 -11.32 -8.30
N GLY A 175 23.92 -10.67 -7.89
CA GLY A 175 24.63 -9.66 -8.67
C GLY A 175 23.94 -8.29 -8.69
N GLU A 176 24.38 -7.44 -9.61
CA GLU A 176 23.95 -6.03 -9.78
C GLU A 176 23.24 -5.80 -11.12
N GLN A 177 22.78 -6.88 -11.78
CA GLN A 177 22.01 -6.76 -13.02
C GLN A 177 20.71 -5.98 -12.74
N PRO A 178 20.41 -4.92 -13.51
CA PRO A 178 19.16 -4.17 -13.36
C PRO A 178 17.96 -5.10 -13.42
N THR A 179 17.06 -4.99 -12.45
CA THR A 179 15.95 -5.92 -12.26
C THR A 179 14.60 -5.22 -12.35
N LEU A 180 13.75 -5.70 -13.26
CA LEU A 180 12.33 -5.38 -13.37
C LEU A 180 11.50 -6.48 -12.70
N ILE A 181 10.86 -6.15 -11.59
CA ILE A 181 9.85 -7.02 -10.98
C ILE A 181 8.48 -6.69 -11.58
N VAL A 182 7.78 -7.70 -12.06
CA VAL A 182 6.40 -7.61 -12.54
C VAL A 182 5.49 -8.27 -11.51
N SER A 183 4.61 -7.47 -10.90
CA SER A 183 3.54 -7.97 -10.03
C SER A 183 2.19 -7.69 -10.68
N PRO A 184 1.62 -8.65 -11.44
CA PRO A 184 0.58 -8.35 -12.42
C PRO A 184 -0.83 -8.28 -11.82
N CYS A 185 -1.01 -8.65 -10.55
CA CYS A 185 -2.32 -8.86 -9.94
C CYS A 185 -2.61 -7.93 -8.76
N SER A 186 -3.87 -7.49 -8.70
CA SER A 186 -4.50 -6.81 -7.58
C SER A 186 -5.52 -7.73 -6.92
N SER A 187 -5.91 -7.42 -5.67
CA SER A 187 -7.03 -8.12 -5.01
C SER A 187 -8.38 -7.81 -5.67
N HIS A 188 -8.43 -6.82 -6.56
CA HIS A 188 -9.56 -6.51 -7.43
C HIS A 188 -9.18 -6.88 -8.86
N SER A 189 -9.69 -8.00 -9.37
CA SER A 189 -9.33 -8.52 -10.70
C SER A 189 -9.61 -7.53 -11.84
N ALA A 190 -10.60 -6.64 -11.69
CA ALA A 190 -10.88 -5.56 -12.64
C ALA A 190 -9.75 -4.52 -12.80
N ARG A 191 -8.76 -4.52 -11.89
CA ARG A 191 -7.56 -3.69 -11.97
C ARG A 191 -6.38 -4.43 -12.58
N ASN A 192 -6.51 -5.73 -12.89
CA ASN A 192 -5.45 -6.46 -13.55
C ASN A 192 -5.36 -6.01 -15.01
N TRP A 193 -4.15 -5.80 -15.48
CA TRP A 193 -3.88 -5.50 -16.89
C TRP A 193 -3.81 -6.79 -17.71
N LEU A 194 -3.65 -6.64 -19.03
CA LEU A 194 -3.63 -7.76 -19.96
C LEU A 194 -2.29 -8.49 -19.90
N PRO A 195 -2.27 -9.84 -19.80
CA PRO A 195 -1.04 -10.62 -19.67
C PRO A 195 -0.08 -10.42 -20.85
N GLU A 196 -0.60 -10.33 -22.08
CA GLU A 196 0.21 -10.15 -23.29
C GLU A 196 0.94 -8.80 -23.27
N ARG A 197 0.36 -7.79 -22.61
CA ARG A 197 0.97 -6.47 -22.49
C ARG A 197 2.06 -6.44 -21.41
N TYR A 198 1.92 -7.20 -20.33
CA TYR A 198 3.04 -7.44 -19.40
C TYR A 198 4.19 -8.18 -20.09
N ALA A 199 3.88 -9.20 -20.90
CA ALA A 199 4.88 -9.95 -21.66
C ALA A 199 5.67 -9.04 -22.61
N ALA A 200 4.99 -8.16 -23.35
CA ALA A 200 5.64 -7.20 -24.24
C ALA A 200 6.62 -6.26 -23.51
N VAL A 201 6.25 -5.76 -22.33
CA VAL A 201 7.14 -4.91 -21.51
C VAL A 201 8.32 -5.72 -20.95
N GLY A 202 8.05 -6.96 -20.51
CA GLY A 202 9.08 -7.86 -20.03
C GLY A 202 10.10 -8.23 -21.10
N ASP A 203 9.65 -8.59 -22.30
CA ASP A 203 10.55 -8.89 -23.42
C ASP A 203 11.41 -7.67 -23.78
N HIS A 204 10.81 -6.48 -23.85
CA HIS A 204 11.54 -5.24 -24.11
C HIS A 204 12.60 -4.95 -23.05
N ALA A 205 12.29 -5.17 -21.76
CA ALA A 205 13.26 -5.02 -20.67
C ALA A 205 14.40 -6.05 -20.78
N ALA A 206 14.07 -7.30 -21.10
CA ALA A 206 15.05 -8.37 -21.28
C ALA A 206 16.00 -8.09 -22.46
N GLU A 207 15.48 -7.56 -23.58
CA GLU A 207 16.27 -7.12 -24.73
C GLU A 207 17.24 -5.98 -24.38
N ARG A 208 16.90 -5.17 -23.37
CA ARG A 208 17.79 -4.16 -22.76
C ARG A 208 18.76 -4.71 -21.72
N GLY A 209 18.80 -6.03 -21.54
CA GLY A 209 19.69 -6.68 -20.58
C GLY A 209 19.18 -6.66 -19.14
N TRP A 210 17.94 -6.23 -18.89
CA TRP A 210 17.36 -6.28 -17.55
C TRP A 210 16.92 -7.70 -17.21
N ARG A 211 17.04 -8.06 -15.93
CA ARG A 211 16.44 -9.27 -15.38
C ARG A 211 14.95 -9.03 -15.17
N VAL A 212 14.11 -9.88 -15.77
CA VAL A 212 12.67 -9.83 -15.56
C VAL A 212 12.26 -10.90 -14.56
N VAL A 213 11.51 -10.50 -13.53
CA VAL A 213 11.07 -11.37 -12.44
C VAL A 213 9.55 -11.26 -12.31
N LEU A 214 8.85 -12.38 -12.29
CA LEU A 214 7.41 -12.39 -11.97
C LEU A 214 7.24 -12.65 -10.47
N CYS A 215 6.43 -11.84 -9.79
CA CYS A 215 6.07 -12.06 -8.39
C CYS A 215 4.57 -11.96 -8.15
N GLY A 216 4.08 -12.70 -7.17
CA GLY A 216 2.67 -12.78 -6.83
C GLY A 216 2.41 -13.86 -5.80
N GLY A 217 1.24 -13.84 -5.19
CA GLY A 217 0.79 -14.82 -4.22
C GLY A 217 0.48 -16.20 -4.80
N ARG A 218 0.05 -17.10 -3.92
CA ARG A 218 -0.26 -18.51 -4.22
C ARG A 218 -1.68 -18.74 -4.74
N SER A 219 -2.41 -17.66 -5.07
CA SER A 219 -3.79 -17.79 -5.53
C SER A 219 -3.84 -18.40 -6.94
N THR A 220 -4.93 -19.09 -7.26
CA THR A 220 -5.12 -19.69 -8.59
C THR A 220 -5.12 -18.63 -9.69
N MET A 221 -5.76 -17.47 -9.43
CA MET A 221 -5.77 -16.32 -10.33
C MET A 221 -4.37 -15.81 -10.63
N GLU A 222 -3.53 -15.63 -9.60
CA GLU A 222 -2.15 -15.12 -9.78
C GLU A 222 -1.28 -16.11 -10.52
N ARG A 223 -1.43 -17.41 -10.22
CA ARG A 223 -0.72 -18.46 -10.97
C ARG A 223 -1.11 -18.48 -12.44
N GLN A 224 -2.41 -18.43 -12.74
CA GLN A 224 -2.92 -18.39 -14.12
C GLN A 224 -2.45 -17.16 -14.89
N MET A 225 -2.42 -15.99 -14.23
CA MET A 225 -1.88 -14.76 -14.82
C MET A 225 -0.39 -14.94 -15.15
N ALA A 226 0.41 -15.43 -14.20
CA ALA A 226 1.85 -15.66 -14.43
C ALA A 226 2.10 -16.66 -15.56
N ASP A 227 1.35 -17.76 -15.61
CA ASP A 227 1.46 -18.75 -16.69
C ASP A 227 1.17 -18.14 -18.07
N THR A 228 0.14 -17.31 -18.16
CA THR A 228 -0.23 -16.64 -19.42
C THR A 228 0.84 -15.64 -19.86
N ILE A 229 1.42 -14.90 -18.91
CA ILE A 229 2.54 -13.99 -19.18
C ILE A 229 3.76 -14.78 -19.68
N VAL A 230 4.16 -15.85 -18.97
CA VAL A 230 5.31 -16.68 -19.35
C VAL A 230 5.13 -17.28 -20.75
N LEU A 231 3.91 -17.73 -21.09
CA LEU A 231 3.61 -18.27 -22.42
C LEU A 231 3.67 -17.22 -23.54
N ALA A 232 3.36 -15.96 -23.23
CA ALA A 232 3.37 -14.87 -24.19
C ALA A 232 4.76 -14.22 -24.36
N MET A 233 5.70 -14.46 -23.44
CA MET A 233 7.06 -13.91 -23.49
C MET A 233 7.99 -14.69 -24.43
N ARG A 234 8.86 -13.96 -25.12
CA ARG A 234 9.98 -14.51 -25.91
C ARG A 234 11.18 -14.83 -25.02
N HIS A 235 11.47 -13.97 -24.04
CA HIS A 235 12.56 -14.15 -23.08
C HIS A 235 12.00 -14.71 -21.77
N ARG A 236 12.45 -15.89 -21.36
CA ARG A 236 11.92 -16.55 -20.16
C ARG A 236 12.25 -15.75 -18.90
N PRO A 237 11.25 -15.29 -18.11
CA PRO A 237 11.50 -14.57 -16.88
C PRO A 237 11.87 -15.52 -15.72
N LEU A 238 12.41 -14.96 -14.64
CA LEU A 238 12.49 -15.64 -13.36
C LEU A 238 11.10 -15.64 -12.70
N ASP A 239 10.41 -16.77 -12.71
CA ASP A 239 9.09 -16.89 -12.07
C ASP A 239 9.23 -17.20 -10.57
N LEU A 240 8.92 -16.21 -9.73
CA LEU A 240 8.82 -16.32 -8.27
C LEU A 240 7.36 -16.34 -7.76
N THR A 241 6.38 -16.47 -8.64
CA THR A 241 4.96 -16.48 -8.27
C THR A 241 4.66 -17.62 -7.29
N GLY A 242 4.19 -17.25 -6.09
CA GLY A 242 3.86 -18.17 -5.00
C GLY A 242 5.08 -18.79 -4.29
N LYS A 243 6.30 -18.34 -4.63
CA LYS A 243 7.57 -18.82 -4.04
C LYS A 243 8.10 -17.88 -2.95
N ASP A 244 7.66 -16.63 -2.95
CA ASP A 244 7.94 -15.67 -1.88
C ASP A 244 6.92 -15.79 -0.73
N SER A 245 7.14 -14.97 0.29
CA SER A 245 6.23 -14.78 1.40
C SER A 245 6.06 -13.28 1.66
N LEU A 246 4.99 -12.90 2.38
CA LEU A 246 4.75 -11.49 2.69
C LEU A 246 5.93 -10.78 3.37
N PRO A 247 6.69 -11.40 4.30
CA PRO A 247 7.92 -10.79 4.84
C PRO A 247 9.08 -10.69 3.84
N GLN A 248 9.14 -11.59 2.84
CA GLN A 248 10.22 -11.62 1.84
C GLN A 248 9.98 -10.63 0.69
N LEU A 249 8.72 -10.33 0.35
CA LEU A 249 8.37 -9.41 -0.73
C LEU A 249 9.05 -8.03 -0.59
N PRO A 250 9.02 -7.33 0.57
CA PRO A 250 9.75 -6.08 0.75
C PRO A 250 11.24 -6.19 0.43
N ALA A 251 11.91 -7.28 0.85
CA ALA A 251 13.33 -7.51 0.55
C ALA A 251 13.59 -7.75 -0.94
N LEU A 252 12.67 -8.44 -1.62
CA LEU A 252 12.74 -8.64 -3.06
C LEU A 252 12.59 -7.31 -3.82
N LEU A 253 11.64 -6.48 -3.39
CA LEU A 253 11.41 -5.15 -3.96
C LEU A 253 12.58 -4.21 -3.68
N GLU A 254 13.14 -4.20 -2.46
CA GLU A 254 14.32 -3.41 -2.05
C GLU A 254 15.53 -3.67 -2.97
N ARG A 255 15.66 -4.89 -3.52
CA ARG A 255 16.73 -5.25 -4.47
C ARG A 255 16.42 -4.94 -5.93
N ALA A 256 15.18 -4.60 -6.26
CA ALA A 256 14.80 -4.29 -7.63
C ALA A 256 15.00 -2.82 -7.94
N ASP A 257 15.25 -2.54 -9.20
CA ASP A 257 15.39 -1.17 -9.72
C ASP A 257 14.04 -0.58 -10.09
N LEU A 258 13.12 -1.44 -10.56
CA LEU A 258 11.80 -1.04 -11.02
C LEU A 258 10.75 -2.13 -10.75
N VAL A 259 9.55 -1.69 -10.37
CA VAL A 259 8.39 -2.57 -10.18
C VAL A 259 7.27 -2.16 -11.12
N LEU A 260 6.82 -3.07 -11.97
CA LEU A 260 5.66 -2.93 -12.84
C LEU A 260 4.44 -3.59 -12.20
N SER A 261 3.41 -2.80 -11.88
CA SER A 261 2.24 -3.31 -11.16
C SER A 261 1.00 -2.41 -11.32
N PRO A 262 -0.22 -2.95 -11.29
CA PRO A 262 -1.42 -2.14 -11.15
C PRO A 262 -1.55 -1.63 -9.70
N ASP A 263 -2.55 -0.79 -9.42
CA ASP A 263 -2.87 -0.34 -8.06
C ASP A 263 -3.17 -1.54 -7.11
N SER A 264 -2.12 -1.93 -6.38
CA SER A 264 -2.02 -3.15 -5.59
C SER A 264 -1.00 -2.99 -4.45
N GLY A 265 -0.95 -3.96 -3.52
CA GLY A 265 -0.03 -3.94 -2.38
C GLY A 265 1.45 -3.70 -2.74
N PRO A 266 2.03 -4.43 -3.72
CA PRO A 266 3.40 -4.26 -4.19
C PRO A 266 3.80 -2.82 -4.52
N VAL A 267 2.93 -2.02 -5.16
CA VAL A 267 3.19 -0.59 -5.44
C VAL A 267 3.53 0.19 -4.17
N HIS A 268 2.74 0.00 -3.12
CA HIS A 268 2.91 0.74 -1.87
C HIS A 268 4.12 0.25 -1.07
N ILE A 269 4.40 -1.05 -1.09
CA ILE A 269 5.57 -1.63 -0.44
C ILE A 269 6.84 -1.15 -1.16
N ALA A 270 6.88 -1.23 -2.49
CA ALA A 270 7.98 -0.73 -3.33
C ALA A 270 8.29 0.73 -3.02
N ASN A 271 7.26 1.58 -2.99
CA ASN A 271 7.40 2.98 -2.60
C ASN A 271 8.01 3.16 -1.20
N ALA A 272 7.65 2.32 -0.23
CA ALA A 272 8.13 2.43 1.14
C ALA A 272 9.56 1.91 1.34
N VAL A 273 10.00 0.95 0.51
CA VAL A 273 11.39 0.45 0.52
C VAL A 273 12.30 1.21 -0.46
N GLY A 274 11.78 2.25 -1.13
CA GLY A 274 12.56 3.14 -2.01
C GLY A 274 12.66 2.70 -3.47
N THR A 275 11.99 1.63 -3.86
CA THR A 275 11.99 1.12 -5.24
C THR A 275 11.11 1.96 -6.14
N ARG A 276 11.57 2.23 -7.37
CA ARG A 276 10.79 2.96 -8.38
C ARG A 276 9.60 2.11 -8.83
N VAL A 277 8.49 2.77 -9.15
CA VAL A 277 7.24 2.08 -9.53
C VAL A 277 6.74 2.55 -10.88
N LEU A 278 6.74 1.64 -11.85
CA LEU A 278 6.05 1.74 -13.12
C LEU A 278 4.58 1.31 -12.91
N GLY A 279 3.79 2.22 -12.34
CA GLY A 279 2.42 1.93 -11.92
C GLY A 279 1.39 2.10 -13.04
N LEU A 280 0.39 1.20 -13.09
CA LEU A 280 -0.66 1.19 -14.11
C LEU A 280 -2.00 1.69 -13.53
N TYR A 281 -2.49 2.83 -14.02
CA TYR A 281 -3.69 3.49 -13.48
C TYR A 281 -4.73 3.77 -14.56
N ALA A 282 -5.86 3.08 -14.47
CA ALA A 282 -7.08 3.39 -15.24
C ALA A 282 -8.33 3.27 -14.36
N CYS A 283 -8.33 2.33 -13.41
CA CYS A 283 -9.43 2.12 -12.49
C CYS A 283 -9.38 3.04 -11.25
N THR A 284 -8.24 3.64 -10.95
CA THR A 284 -8.01 4.51 -9.78
C THR A 284 -7.17 5.73 -10.13
N ASP A 285 -7.39 6.83 -9.41
CA ASP A 285 -6.61 8.06 -9.58
C ASP A 285 -5.19 7.90 -8.98
N PRO A 286 -4.11 8.01 -9.78
CA PRO A 286 -2.74 7.88 -9.28
C PRO A 286 -2.36 8.97 -8.28
N ARG A 287 -2.98 10.16 -8.32
CA ARG A 287 -2.71 11.21 -7.32
C ARG A 287 -3.21 10.80 -5.93
N ARG A 288 -4.20 9.91 -5.88
CA ARG A 288 -4.81 9.43 -4.63
C ARG A 288 -4.10 8.19 -4.07
N SER A 289 -3.79 7.20 -4.89
CA SER A 289 -3.23 5.90 -4.45
C SER A 289 -1.97 5.48 -5.20
N GLY A 290 -1.36 6.39 -5.95
CA GLY A 290 -0.10 6.16 -6.64
C GLY A 290 1.10 5.96 -5.72
N PRO A 291 2.28 5.66 -6.28
CA PRO A 291 3.53 5.82 -5.57
C PRO A 291 3.73 7.29 -5.18
N CYS A 292 3.67 7.58 -3.89
CA CYS A 292 3.83 8.93 -3.36
C CYS A 292 5.27 9.47 -3.44
N SER A 293 6.25 8.63 -3.77
CA SER A 293 7.64 9.01 -4.03
C SER A 293 7.79 9.65 -5.40
N ASP A 294 7.16 9.10 -6.43
CA ASP A 294 7.32 9.57 -7.81
C ASP A 294 6.24 9.06 -8.76
N LEU A 295 5.37 9.97 -9.24
CA LEU A 295 4.34 9.65 -10.23
C LEU A 295 4.85 9.66 -11.68
N ARG A 296 6.07 10.16 -11.95
CA ARG A 296 6.60 10.37 -13.32
C ARG A 296 6.70 9.07 -14.14
N TRP A 297 6.84 7.95 -13.44
CA TRP A 297 6.97 6.62 -14.03
C TRP A 297 5.63 5.93 -14.22
N THR A 298 4.53 6.52 -13.74
CA THR A 298 3.20 5.90 -13.86
C THR A 298 2.60 6.14 -15.24
N VAL A 299 1.79 5.18 -15.72
CA VAL A 299 0.97 5.36 -16.91
C VAL A 299 -0.48 5.58 -16.48
N ASP A 300 -0.91 6.83 -16.62
CA ASP A 300 -2.25 7.29 -16.21
C ASP A 300 -3.21 7.35 -17.40
N ARG A 301 -4.32 6.64 -17.25
CA ARG A 301 -5.50 6.62 -18.13
C ARG A 301 -6.80 6.76 -17.33
N TYR A 302 -6.73 7.23 -16.09
CA TYR A 302 -7.89 7.39 -15.22
C TYR A 302 -8.90 8.41 -15.76
N ASP A 303 -8.44 9.57 -16.28
CA ASP A 303 -9.35 10.55 -16.93
C ASP A 303 -9.98 9.99 -18.21
N ALA A 304 -9.20 9.25 -19.02
CA ALA A 304 -9.72 8.57 -20.20
C ALA A 304 -10.79 7.54 -19.82
N ALA A 305 -10.57 6.77 -18.75
CA ALA A 305 -11.56 5.84 -18.21
C ALA A 305 -12.80 6.57 -17.67
N ALA A 306 -12.64 7.69 -16.96
CA ALA A 306 -13.74 8.50 -16.44
C ALA A 306 -14.66 8.98 -17.58
N ARG A 307 -14.07 9.55 -18.64
CA ARG A 307 -14.83 10.00 -19.80
C ARG A 307 -15.53 8.85 -20.51
N LYS A 308 -14.83 7.74 -20.75
CA LYS A 308 -15.35 6.60 -21.49
C LYS A 308 -16.48 5.87 -20.74
N PHE A 309 -16.32 5.63 -19.44
CA PHE A 309 -17.22 4.76 -18.69
C PHE A 309 -18.21 5.49 -17.79
N LEU A 310 -17.93 6.74 -17.40
CA LEU A 310 -18.80 7.55 -16.53
C LEU A 310 -19.33 8.81 -17.23
N GLY A 311 -18.89 9.11 -18.46
CA GLY A 311 -19.38 10.24 -19.25
C GLY A 311 -18.95 11.63 -18.74
N LYS A 312 -17.96 11.71 -17.84
CA LYS A 312 -17.49 12.97 -17.24
C LYS A 312 -15.98 12.93 -16.94
N PRO A 313 -15.30 14.09 -16.88
CA PRO A 313 -13.88 14.14 -16.56
C PRO A 313 -13.59 13.66 -15.13
N ALA A 314 -12.36 13.21 -14.89
CA ALA A 314 -11.92 12.75 -13.57
C ALA A 314 -11.96 13.85 -12.50
N THR A 315 -11.85 15.12 -12.89
CA THR A 315 -11.97 16.30 -12.00
C THR A 315 -13.33 16.40 -11.32
N ASP A 316 -14.37 15.85 -11.94
CA ASP A 316 -15.76 15.94 -11.46
C ASP A 316 -16.15 14.70 -10.62
N LEU A 317 -15.20 13.77 -10.43
CA LEU A 317 -15.42 12.58 -9.64
C LEU A 317 -15.11 12.84 -8.16
N ALA A 318 -15.96 12.29 -7.29
CA ALA A 318 -15.73 12.34 -5.86
C ALA A 318 -14.43 11.61 -5.48
N TRP A 319 -13.73 12.10 -4.45
CA TRP A 319 -12.50 11.47 -3.95
C TRP A 319 -12.73 9.99 -3.61
N GLY A 320 -11.91 9.11 -4.20
CA GLY A 320 -12.00 7.66 -4.02
C GLY A 320 -13.01 6.95 -4.91
N THR A 321 -13.53 7.63 -5.94
CA THR A 321 -14.22 6.96 -7.05
C THR A 321 -13.29 5.93 -7.70
N LYS A 322 -13.85 4.78 -8.07
CA LYS A 322 -13.15 3.69 -8.76
C LYS A 322 -13.90 3.35 -10.04
N ILE A 323 -13.16 3.09 -11.11
CA ILE A 323 -13.70 2.78 -12.44
C ILE A 323 -13.32 1.33 -12.77
N GLU A 324 -13.86 0.40 -11.99
CA GLU A 324 -13.59 -1.05 -12.13
C GLU A 324 -14.50 -1.68 -13.21
N GLN A 325 -14.53 -1.08 -14.41
CA GLN A 325 -15.34 -1.54 -15.53
C GLN A 325 -14.53 -2.48 -16.45
N PRO A 326 -15.14 -3.52 -17.04
CA PRO A 326 -14.48 -4.36 -18.03
C PRO A 326 -13.88 -3.51 -19.18
N GLY A 327 -12.60 -3.75 -19.49
CA GLY A 327 -11.88 -2.99 -20.51
C GLY A 327 -11.29 -1.65 -20.05
N ALA A 328 -11.45 -1.24 -18.79
CA ALA A 328 -10.80 -0.01 -18.29
C ALA A 328 -9.28 -0.11 -18.35
N MET A 329 -8.70 -1.21 -17.87
CA MET A 329 -7.25 -1.46 -17.95
C MET A 329 -6.74 -1.60 -19.39
N ALA A 330 -7.60 -1.95 -20.35
CA ALA A 330 -7.24 -2.01 -21.76
C ALA A 330 -6.97 -0.62 -22.38
N LEU A 331 -7.31 0.49 -21.69
CA LEU A 331 -6.93 1.84 -22.13
C LEU A 331 -5.43 2.13 -21.98
N ILE A 332 -4.72 1.33 -21.17
CA ILE A 332 -3.28 1.45 -20.97
C ILE A 332 -2.57 0.63 -22.03
N GLU A 333 -2.05 1.29 -23.06
CA GLU A 333 -1.33 0.62 -24.16
C GLU A 333 0.08 0.17 -23.76
N ALA A 334 0.53 -0.97 -24.28
CA ALA A 334 1.85 -1.52 -23.98
C ALA A 334 2.98 -0.56 -24.38
N THR A 335 2.84 0.13 -25.51
CA THR A 335 3.80 1.13 -26.00
C THR A 335 4.01 2.27 -24.99
N ALA A 336 2.94 2.78 -24.38
CA ALA A 336 3.04 3.83 -23.37
C ALA A 336 3.77 3.36 -22.10
N VAL A 337 3.64 2.08 -21.75
CA VAL A 337 4.35 1.46 -20.61
C VAL A 337 5.82 1.23 -20.95
N ILE A 338 6.13 0.79 -22.17
CA ILE A 338 7.50 0.67 -22.67
C ILE A 338 8.19 2.05 -22.69
N GLU A 339 7.53 3.10 -23.18
CA GLU A 339 8.07 4.47 -23.14
C GLU A 339 8.33 4.95 -21.70
N ALA A 340 7.47 4.58 -20.75
CA ALA A 340 7.67 4.92 -19.34
C ALA A 340 8.83 4.13 -18.71
N PHE A 341 8.98 2.85 -19.07
CA PHE A 341 10.14 2.04 -18.74
C PHE A 341 11.43 2.69 -19.26
N GLU A 342 11.46 3.13 -20.52
CA GLU A 342 12.62 3.82 -21.12
C GLU A 342 13.04 5.06 -20.36
N ARG A 343 12.07 5.93 -20.03
CA ARG A 343 12.36 7.13 -19.26
C ARG A 343 12.95 6.80 -17.89
N CYS A 344 12.46 5.72 -17.26
CA CYS A 344 12.96 5.27 -15.95
C CYS A 344 14.37 4.68 -16.05
N ALA A 345 14.63 3.83 -17.05
CA ALA A 345 15.93 3.22 -17.30
C ALA A 345 16.98 4.28 -17.63
N ALA A 346 16.69 5.22 -18.52
CA ALA A 346 17.60 6.32 -18.83
C ALA A 346 17.92 7.21 -17.61
N ALA A 347 16.94 7.45 -16.74
CA ALA A 347 17.15 8.19 -15.49
C ALA A 347 17.97 7.42 -14.45
N GLN A 348 18.07 6.09 -14.56
CA GLN A 348 18.98 5.27 -13.77
C GLN A 348 20.41 5.43 -14.24
N ASP A 349 20.63 5.32 -15.56
CA ASP A 349 21.96 5.40 -16.16
C ASP A 349 22.62 6.78 -15.94
N GLY A 350 21.83 7.86 -16.04
CA GLY A 350 22.31 9.23 -15.80
C GLY A 350 22.56 9.59 -14.33
N GLY A 351 22.12 8.76 -13.37
CA GLY A 351 22.37 8.95 -11.94
C GLY A 351 23.69 8.36 -11.46
N THR A 352 24.26 7.41 -12.22
CA THR A 352 25.49 6.67 -11.87
C THR A 352 26.77 7.42 -12.29
N THR A 353 26.66 8.60 -12.91
CA THR A 353 27.81 9.40 -13.40
C THR A 353 28.14 10.64 -12.55
N ARG A 354 27.94 10.60 -11.23
CA ARG A 354 28.37 11.68 -10.32
C ARG A 354 29.12 11.20 -9.11
#